data_AF-I0CEK6-F1
#
_entry.id   AF-I0CEK6-F1
#
_cell.length_a   1.000
_cell.length_b   1.000
_cell.length_c   1.000
_cell.angle_alpha   90.00
_cell.angle_beta   90.00
_cell.angle_gamma   90.00
#
_symmetry.space_group_name_H-M   'P 1'
#
loop_
_entity.id
_entity.type
_entity.pdbx_description
1 polymer ?
#
loop_
_entity_poly.entity_id
_entity_poly.type
_entity_poly.pdbx_seq_one_letter_code
_entity_poly.pdbx_strand_id
1 'polypeptide(L)'
;MEKTQGIEAARARLGEIADHARTTGQTIALTRHGRTVAVIGPAHSVQPAGNVQVTIHVGAEPSRSVVLPAVPRIGDGFRLYDENDDDEFWIVTNVQWDLGPHGESEVHALLDPYDDYSDWTRATRPSPNEK
;
A
#
# COMPACT_ATOMS: atom_id res chain seq x y z
N MET A 1 14.52 5.56 -14.60
CA MET A 1 14.38 5.59 -16.07
C MET A 1 13.21 4.70 -16.43
N GLU A 2 12.07 5.28 -16.82
CA GLU A 2 10.84 4.54 -17.14
C GLU A 2 11.00 3.81 -18.47
N LYS A 3 10.59 2.54 -18.52
CA LYS A 3 10.68 1.71 -19.72
C LYS A 3 9.27 1.58 -20.31
N THR A 4 9.09 2.06 -21.53
CA THR A 4 7.78 2.04 -22.21
C THR A 4 7.73 0.88 -23.21
N GLN A 5 6.69 0.04 -23.15
CA GLN A 5 6.46 -1.04 -24.11
C GLN A 5 5.06 -0.96 -24.73
N GLY A 6 4.91 -1.41 -25.98
CA GLY A 6 3.61 -1.56 -26.63
C GLY A 6 2.87 -2.79 -26.11
N ILE A 7 1.55 -2.67 -25.88
CA ILE A 7 0.74 -3.72 -25.22
C ILE A 7 0.75 -5.07 -25.95
N GLU A 8 0.81 -5.07 -27.28
CA GLU A 8 0.86 -6.31 -28.08
C GLU A 8 2.19 -7.07 -27.89
N ALA A 9 3.30 -6.35 -27.76
CA ALA A 9 4.60 -6.95 -27.49
C ALA A 9 4.70 -7.47 -26.04
N ALA A 10 4.05 -6.77 -25.11
CA ALA A 10 4.01 -7.16 -23.70
C ALA A 10 3.17 -8.43 -23.47
N ARG A 11 2.12 -8.65 -24.26
CA ARG A 11 1.20 -9.79 -24.10
C ARG A 11 1.91 -11.15 -24.07
N ALA A 12 2.92 -11.35 -24.90
CA ALA A 12 3.67 -12.60 -24.99
C ALA A 12 4.72 -12.77 -23.87
N ARG A 13 5.04 -11.71 -23.13
CA ARG A 13 6.15 -11.66 -22.16
C ARG A 13 5.74 -11.12 -20.79
N LEU A 14 4.45 -11.12 -20.50
CA LEU A 14 3.90 -10.54 -19.28
C LEU A 14 4.56 -11.10 -18.02
N GLY A 15 4.83 -12.41 -17.97
CA GLY A 15 5.56 -13.05 -16.88
C GLY A 15 6.98 -12.51 -16.70
N GLU A 16 7.77 -12.46 -17.78
CA GLU A 16 9.14 -11.91 -17.76
C GLU A 16 9.17 -10.42 -17.35
N ILE A 17 8.19 -9.65 -17.83
CA ILE A 17 8.04 -8.22 -17.51
C ILE A 17 7.74 -8.04 -16.02
N ALA A 18 6.84 -8.87 -15.47
CA ALA A 18 6.51 -8.84 -14.04
C ALA A 18 7.70 -9.26 -13.17
N ASP A 19 8.41 -10.33 -13.52
CA ASP A 19 9.62 -10.76 -12.80
C ASP A 19 10.75 -9.74 -12.88
N HIS A 20 10.95 -9.12 -14.05
CA HIS A 20 11.91 -8.03 -14.22
C HIS A 20 11.53 -6.83 -13.35
N ALA A 21 10.27 -6.40 -13.36
CA ALA A 21 9.78 -5.31 -12.52
C ALA A 21 9.99 -5.61 -11.03
N ARG A 22 9.62 -6.82 -10.58
CA ARG A 22 9.81 -7.28 -9.20
C ARG A 22 11.28 -7.29 -8.78
N THR A 23 12.17 -7.80 -9.65
CA THR A 23 13.59 -7.96 -9.33
C THR A 23 14.36 -6.64 -9.37
N THR A 24 14.00 -5.76 -10.29
CA THR A 24 14.75 -4.50 -10.52
C THR A 24 14.14 -3.29 -9.84
N GLY A 25 12.94 -3.40 -9.30
CA GLY A 25 12.20 -2.26 -8.75
C GLY A 25 11.63 -1.33 -9.82
N GLN A 26 11.74 -1.68 -11.11
CA GLN A 26 11.36 -0.79 -12.21
C GLN A 26 9.86 -0.83 -12.51
N THR A 27 9.30 0.34 -12.73
CA THR A 27 7.94 0.52 -13.25
C THR A 27 7.97 0.63 -14.77
N ILE A 28 7.11 -0.14 -15.42
CA ILE A 28 7.00 -0.30 -16.87
C ILE A 28 5.61 0.17 -17.30
N ALA A 29 5.57 1.14 -18.21
CA ALA A 29 4.34 1.62 -18.79
C ALA A 29 3.97 0.78 -20.02
N LEU A 30 2.78 0.18 -19.99
CA LEU A 30 2.17 -0.46 -21.14
C LEU A 30 1.36 0.56 -21.92
N THR A 31 1.69 0.72 -23.20
CA THR A 31 1.08 1.73 -24.07
C THR A 31 0.30 1.11 -25.22
N ARG A 32 -0.81 1.77 -25.59
CA ARG A 32 -1.59 1.48 -26.80
C ARG A 32 -1.81 2.79 -27.55
N HIS A 33 -1.48 2.82 -28.84
CA HIS A 33 -1.52 4.05 -29.65
C HIS A 33 -0.78 5.25 -29.03
N GLY A 34 0.37 4.99 -28.37
CA GLY A 34 1.18 6.03 -27.72
C GLY A 34 0.64 6.54 -26.38
N ARG A 35 -0.47 6.00 -25.88
CA ARG A 35 -1.03 6.33 -24.55
C ARG A 35 -0.79 5.20 -23.57
N THR A 36 -0.39 5.53 -22.35
CA THR A 36 -0.31 4.56 -21.24
C THR A 36 -1.71 4.04 -20.91
N VAL A 37 -1.88 2.73 -20.92
CA VAL A 37 -3.14 2.04 -20.61
C VAL A 37 -3.04 1.16 -19.37
N ALA A 38 -1.82 0.75 -19.00
CA ALA A 38 -1.55 0.03 -17.77
C ALA A 38 -0.10 0.30 -17.33
N VAL A 39 0.18 0.05 -16.06
CA VAL A 39 1.51 0.16 -15.48
C VAL A 39 1.79 -1.13 -14.72
N ILE A 40 2.96 -1.73 -14.97
CA ILE A 40 3.45 -2.90 -14.25
C ILE A 40 4.68 -2.48 -13.46
N GLY A 41 4.66 -2.66 -12.17
CA GLY A 41 5.78 -2.37 -11.28
C GLY A 41 5.72 -3.26 -10.05
N PRO A 42 6.73 -3.20 -9.18
CA PRO A 42 6.60 -3.77 -7.84
C PRO A 42 5.32 -3.28 -7.17
N ALA A 43 4.65 -4.13 -6.40
CA ALA A 43 3.36 -3.80 -5.81
C ALA A 43 3.41 -2.55 -4.91
N HIS A 44 4.51 -2.33 -4.19
CA HIS A 44 4.74 -1.11 -3.40
C HIS A 44 4.93 0.17 -4.24
N SER A 45 5.28 0.03 -5.53
CA SER A 45 5.57 1.13 -6.45
C SER A 45 4.37 1.54 -7.33
N VAL A 46 3.35 0.68 -7.45
CA VAL A 46 2.14 0.96 -8.23
C VAL A 46 0.98 1.19 -7.26
N GLN A 47 0.77 2.45 -6.88
CA GLN A 47 -0.32 2.84 -5.96
C GLN A 47 -1.64 3.02 -6.72
N PRO A 48 -2.77 2.50 -6.21
CA PRO A 48 -4.08 2.82 -6.75
C PRO A 48 -4.41 4.30 -6.59
N ALA A 49 -5.20 4.82 -7.53
CA ALA A 49 -5.81 6.13 -7.41
C ALA A 49 -7.06 6.06 -6.51
N GLY A 50 -6.87 6.13 -5.19
CA GLY A 50 -7.98 6.32 -4.24
C GLY A 50 -8.81 5.08 -3.92
N ASN A 51 -9.57 5.16 -2.81
CA ASN A 51 -10.59 4.20 -2.36
C ASN A 51 -10.15 2.74 -2.41
N VAL A 52 -8.97 2.46 -1.87
CA VAL A 52 -8.39 1.13 -1.81
C VAL A 52 -9.06 0.35 -0.69
N GLN A 53 -9.71 -0.76 -1.03
CA GLN A 53 -10.17 -1.69 -0.03
C GLN A 53 -8.94 -2.44 0.51
N VAL A 54 -8.63 -2.22 1.78
CA VAL A 54 -7.51 -2.81 2.49
C VAL A 54 -8.04 -3.65 3.64
N THR A 55 -7.59 -4.89 3.73
CA THR A 55 -7.83 -5.75 4.88
C THR A 55 -6.70 -5.55 5.89
N ILE A 56 -7.00 -4.94 7.03
CA ILE A 56 -6.06 -4.75 8.13
C ILE A 56 -6.12 -5.95 9.09
N HIS A 57 -4.96 -6.39 9.54
CA HIS A 57 -4.76 -7.44 10.54
C HIS A 57 -4.15 -6.79 11.78
N VAL A 58 -4.83 -6.89 12.92
CA VAL A 58 -4.48 -6.17 14.16
C VAL A 58 -4.13 -7.21 15.22
N GLY A 59 -2.85 -7.57 15.33
CA GLY A 59 -2.41 -8.62 16.25
C GLY A 59 -3.22 -9.92 16.13
N ALA A 60 -3.91 -10.29 17.23
CA ALA A 60 -4.76 -11.49 17.29
C ALA A 60 -6.26 -11.21 17.03
N GLU A 61 -6.63 -9.98 16.72
CA GLU A 61 -8.02 -9.61 16.46
C GLU A 61 -8.50 -10.11 15.09
N PRO A 62 -9.83 -10.24 14.89
CA PRO A 62 -10.40 -10.47 13.58
C PRO A 62 -9.97 -9.39 12.57
N SER A 63 -9.55 -9.83 11.38
CA SER A 63 -9.21 -8.94 10.28
C SER A 63 -10.39 -8.04 9.92
N ARG A 64 -10.11 -6.77 9.58
CA ARG A 64 -11.13 -5.77 9.26
C ARG A 64 -10.88 -5.23 7.86
N SER A 65 -11.93 -5.04 7.05
CA SER A 65 -11.79 -4.35 5.76
C SER A 65 -12.11 -2.86 5.92
N VAL A 66 -11.19 -2.01 5.46
CA VAL A 66 -11.31 -0.55 5.50
C VAL A 66 -11.08 0.01 4.10
N VAL A 67 -11.68 1.16 3.79
CA VAL A 67 -11.42 1.89 2.55
C VAL A 67 -10.46 3.02 2.86
N LEU A 68 -9.30 3.01 2.22
CA LEU A 68 -8.25 4.00 2.42
C LEU A 68 -8.06 4.87 1.17
N PRO A 69 -7.66 6.14 1.34
CA PRO A 69 -7.37 7.01 0.20
C PRO A 69 -6.16 6.55 -0.61
N ALA A 70 -5.31 5.68 -0.05
CA ALA A 70 -4.19 5.06 -0.72
C ALA A 70 -3.81 3.75 0.00
N VAL A 71 -2.96 2.95 -0.63
CA VAL A 71 -2.33 1.79 0.01
C VAL A 71 -1.42 2.28 1.13
N PRO A 72 -1.56 1.77 2.36
CA PRO A 72 -0.69 2.15 3.46
C PRO A 72 0.76 1.73 3.19
N ARG A 73 1.70 2.43 3.78
CA ARG A 73 3.13 2.13 3.72
C ARG A 73 3.58 1.53 5.04
N ILE A 74 4.64 0.72 4.99
CA ILE A 74 5.32 0.27 6.21
C ILE A 74 5.79 1.52 6.97
N GLY A 75 5.45 1.59 8.26
CA GLY A 75 5.69 2.73 9.14
C GLY A 75 4.53 3.72 9.25
N ASP A 76 3.49 3.62 8.40
CA ASP A 76 2.30 4.46 8.55
C ASP A 76 1.57 4.12 9.86
N GLY A 77 1.09 5.16 10.55
CA GLY A 77 0.35 5.03 11.79
C GLY A 77 -1.16 4.93 11.57
N PHE A 78 -1.80 4.01 12.27
CA PHE A 78 -3.24 3.87 12.39
C PHE A 78 -3.67 4.21 13.81
N ARG A 79 -4.74 5.00 13.93
CA ARG A 79 -5.46 5.18 15.20
C ARG A 79 -6.72 4.34 15.13
N LEU A 80 -6.78 3.30 15.95
CA LEU A 80 -7.92 2.40 16.02
C LEU A 80 -8.64 2.65 17.35
N TYR A 81 -9.96 2.56 17.31
CA TYR A 81 -10.79 2.62 18.50
C TYR A 81 -11.25 1.20 18.82
N ASP A 82 -11.13 0.82 20.08
CA ASP A 82 -11.68 -0.42 20.60
C ASP A 82 -13.19 -0.28 20.89
N GLU A 83 -13.80 -1.32 21.48
CA GLU A 83 -15.21 -1.29 21.86
C GLU A 83 -15.53 -0.34 23.03
N ASN A 84 -14.50 0.14 23.74
CA ASN A 84 -14.59 1.09 24.86
C ASN A 84 -14.32 2.53 24.42
N ASP A 85 -14.10 2.78 23.13
CA ASP A 85 -13.67 4.07 22.56
C ASP A 85 -12.28 4.51 23.04
N ASP A 86 -11.48 3.58 23.56
CA ASP A 86 -10.09 3.81 23.89
C ASP A 86 -9.28 3.84 22.59
N ASP A 87 -8.40 4.84 22.45
CA ASP A 87 -7.61 5.03 21.26
C ASP A 87 -6.26 4.32 21.35
N GLU A 88 -6.05 3.38 20.45
CA GLU A 88 -4.78 2.69 20.33
C GLU A 88 -4.05 3.10 19.05
N PHE A 89 -2.75 3.29 19.18
CA PHE A 89 -1.87 3.57 18.06
C PHE A 89 -1.19 2.30 17.59
N TRP A 90 -1.32 2.06 16.30
CA TRP A 90 -0.80 0.90 15.62
C TRP A 90 0.08 1.34 14.46
N ILE A 91 1.12 0.57 14.16
CA ILE A 91 2.01 0.86 13.05
C ILE A 91 1.93 -0.25 12.01
N VAL A 92 1.91 0.13 10.73
CA VAL A 92 1.96 -0.85 9.64
C VAL A 92 3.35 -1.46 9.59
N THR A 93 3.45 -2.76 9.83
CA THR A 93 4.74 -3.48 9.77
C THR A 93 4.89 -4.30 8.50
N ASN A 94 3.80 -4.65 7.85
CA ASN A 94 3.83 -5.33 6.57
C ASN A 94 2.66 -4.93 5.67
N VAL A 95 2.89 -4.92 4.36
CA VAL A 95 1.88 -4.68 3.32
C VAL A 95 2.06 -5.73 2.24
N GLN A 96 1.02 -6.52 2.01
CA GLN A 96 0.99 -7.59 1.03
C GLN A 96 -0.11 -7.33 -0.01
N TRP A 97 0.20 -7.68 -1.25
CA TRP A 97 -0.73 -7.65 -2.35
C TRP A 97 -1.00 -9.05 -2.81
N ASP A 98 -2.27 -9.41 -2.86
CA ASP A 98 -2.73 -10.73 -3.26
C ASP A 98 -3.76 -10.60 -4.40
N LEU A 99 -4.00 -11.74 -5.05
CA LEU A 99 -5.12 -11.90 -5.97
C LEU A 99 -6.18 -12.71 -5.24
N GLY A 100 -7.35 -12.11 -5.07
CA GLY A 100 -8.52 -12.76 -4.52
C GLY A 100 -8.97 -13.95 -5.38
N PRO A 101 -9.82 -14.82 -4.84
CA PRO A 101 -10.28 -16.04 -5.51
C PRO A 101 -11.06 -15.77 -6.82
N HIS A 102 -11.50 -14.54 -7.07
CA HIS A 102 -12.18 -14.12 -8.29
C HIS A 102 -11.30 -13.23 -9.20
N GLY A 103 -10.01 -13.11 -8.90
CA GLY A 103 -9.02 -12.37 -9.69
C GLY A 103 -8.99 -10.85 -9.41
N GLU A 104 -9.68 -10.40 -8.38
CA GLU A 104 -9.59 -9.05 -7.83
C GLU A 104 -8.25 -8.84 -7.11
N SER A 105 -7.74 -7.61 -7.14
CA SER A 105 -6.54 -7.26 -6.37
C SER A 105 -6.94 -6.99 -4.93
N GLU A 106 -6.33 -7.71 -3.99
CA GLU A 106 -6.54 -7.54 -2.55
C GLU A 106 -5.27 -6.95 -1.92
N VAL A 107 -5.47 -6.04 -0.97
CA VAL A 107 -4.37 -5.44 -0.21
C VAL A 107 -4.55 -5.83 1.26
N HIS A 108 -3.52 -6.42 1.84
CA HIS A 108 -3.46 -6.77 3.25
C HIS A 108 -2.41 -5.92 3.95
N ALA A 109 -2.74 -5.37 5.12
CA ALA A 109 -1.80 -4.65 5.96
C ALA A 109 -1.76 -5.29 7.35
N LEU A 110 -0.58 -5.65 7.82
CA LEU A 110 -0.36 -6.10 9.19
C LEU A 110 0.00 -4.90 10.06
N LEU A 111 -0.72 -4.76 11.16
CA LEU A 111 -0.53 -3.72 12.15
C LEU A 111 -0.02 -4.34 13.45
N ASP A 112 1.05 -3.76 13.99
CA ASP A 112 1.58 -4.09 15.31
C ASP A 112 1.37 -2.91 16.28
N PRO A 113 1.21 -3.18 17.58
CA PRO A 113 1.00 -2.11 18.56
C PRO A 113 2.22 -1.20 18.59
N TYR A 114 1.98 0.11 18.64
CA TYR A 114 3.04 1.10 18.73
C TYR A 114 3.32 1.42 20.20
N ASP A 115 4.28 0.71 20.80
CA ASP A 115 4.62 0.81 22.23
C ASP A 115 5.21 2.18 22.66
N ASP A 116 5.53 3.08 21.71
CA ASP A 116 6.18 4.36 22.01
C ASP A 116 5.26 5.58 21.80
N TYR A 117 4.22 5.67 22.63
CA TYR A 117 3.32 6.84 22.70
C TYR A 117 4.07 8.18 22.94
N SER A 118 5.32 8.12 23.42
CA SER A 118 6.10 9.29 23.83
C SER A 118 6.78 10.04 22.67
N ASP A 119 7.11 9.37 21.57
CA ASP A 119 7.76 9.99 20.40
C ASP A 119 6.76 10.65 19.43
N TRP A 120 5.55 10.11 19.31
CA TRP A 120 4.51 10.67 18.43
C TRP A 120 3.97 12.02 18.91
N THR A 121 3.74 12.16 20.22
CA THR A 121 3.29 13.43 20.82
C THR A 121 4.35 14.53 20.76
N ARG A 122 5.64 14.16 20.63
CA ARG A 122 6.76 15.08 20.38
C ARG A 122 6.83 15.56 18.94
N ALA A 123 6.54 14.69 17.98
CA ALA A 123 6.61 15.00 16.55
C ALA A 123 5.41 15.80 16.01
N THR A 124 4.24 15.68 16.66
CA THR A 124 2.98 16.26 16.15
C THR A 124 2.42 17.43 16.97
N ARG A 125 3.03 17.77 18.12
CA ARG A 125 2.67 19.00 18.86
C ARG A 125 3.28 20.22 18.17
N PRO A 126 2.48 21.21 17.74
CA PRO A 126 3.03 22.51 17.35
C PRO A 126 3.75 23.11 18.57
N SER A 127 4.98 23.59 18.33
CA SER A 127 5.80 24.22 19.37
C SER A 127 5.02 25.40 19.99
N PRO A 128 4.92 25.50 21.33
CA PRO A 128 4.18 26.59 21.98
C PRO A 128 4.73 28.01 21.74
N ASN A 129 5.85 28.13 21.01
CA ASN A 129 6.60 29.37 20.85
C ASN A 129 6.60 29.97 19.43
N GLU A 130 5.68 29.58 18.54
CA GLU A 130 5.42 30.37 17.33
C GLU A 130 4.37 31.46 17.62
N LYS A 131 4.85 32.56 18.22
CA LYS A 131 4.23 33.89 18.16
C LYS A 131 5.28 34.93 17.81
#